data_AF-A0A838MJ20-F1
#
_entry.id   AF-A0A838MJ20-F1
#
_cell.length_a   1.000
_cell.length_b   1.000
_cell.length_c   1.000
_cell.angle_alpha   90.00
_cell.angle_beta   90.00
_cell.angle_gamma   90.00
#
_symmetry.space_group_name_H-M   'P 1'
#
loop_
_entity.id
_entity.type
_entity.pdbx_description
1 polymer ?
#
loop_
_entity_poly.entity_id
_entity_poly.type
_entity_poly.pdbx_seq_one_letter_code
_entity_poly.pdbx_strand_id
1 'polypeptide(L)'
;MKNYQKDFPLLLTKTKTERLDKKFDLSDPIERKEYFEKKAGPEIEKIKEYFNNGSTFVAYWLGKKNAGKGTYSKLMMEIFGKDKIGHISVGDVVRDVHEFMSDKKKKRELLDYLAKNYRGYISVDEAVSALLGRDTSSLLPTEFILALVKREIDNMPRKTLFIDGFPRELDQVSYSLYFRDLIDYRKDLDIFVAIDIPESVIDERMKYRVVCPKCHTPRNLKLFATQKAGYDKEKKIFYLMCDNAGCNGARMSAKEGDNLGIEAIRKRLELDDKLIEKVFSLHGIPKILLRNSVPAKEAGELIDDYEITPEYFYELDADNNVKVKEKSWAIKDDEGEDAYSLLAPPVVVSLIKQLAKIL
;
A
#
# COMPACT_ATOMS: atom_id res chain seq x y z
N MET A 1 -4.95 -15.62 -9.82
CA MET A 1 -6.32 -15.12 -9.54
C MET A 1 -7.39 -15.49 -10.59
N LYS A 2 -7.08 -16.29 -11.63
CA LYS A 2 -8.05 -16.76 -12.65
C LYS A 2 -9.35 -17.34 -12.08
N ASN A 3 -9.24 -18.06 -10.97
CA ASN A 3 -10.38 -18.72 -10.31
C ASN A 3 -11.45 -17.74 -9.79
N TYR A 4 -11.14 -16.44 -9.72
CA TYR A 4 -12.05 -15.41 -9.20
C TYR A 4 -12.55 -14.44 -10.27
N GLN A 5 -12.29 -14.68 -11.56
CA GLN A 5 -12.72 -13.79 -12.65
C GLN A 5 -14.24 -13.58 -12.71
N LYS A 6 -15.03 -14.59 -12.32
CA LYS A 6 -16.49 -14.50 -12.30
C LYS A 6 -17.00 -13.51 -11.26
N ASP A 7 -16.39 -13.52 -10.07
CA ASP A 7 -16.78 -12.66 -8.95
C ASP A 7 -16.12 -11.28 -9.04
N PHE A 8 -14.95 -11.20 -9.70
CA PHE A 8 -14.18 -9.97 -9.91
C PHE A 8 -13.86 -9.77 -11.39
N PRO A 9 -14.88 -9.42 -12.22
CA PRO A 9 -14.69 -9.21 -13.64
C PRO A 9 -13.78 -8.00 -13.90
N LEU A 10 -13.08 -8.03 -15.04
CA LEU A 10 -12.16 -6.97 -15.44
C LEU A 10 -12.84 -5.59 -15.47
N LEU A 11 -14.15 -5.52 -15.77
CA LEU A 11 -14.93 -4.27 -15.76
C LEU A 11 -14.87 -3.50 -14.42
N LEU A 12 -14.57 -4.16 -13.30
CA LEU A 12 -14.38 -3.48 -12.00
C LEU A 12 -13.16 -2.53 -12.00
N THR A 13 -12.23 -2.67 -12.94
CA THR A 13 -11.10 -1.74 -13.12
C THR A 13 -11.46 -0.53 -13.98
N LYS A 14 -12.68 -0.46 -14.52
CA LYS A 14 -13.08 0.63 -15.42
C LYS A 14 -13.15 1.97 -14.69
N THR A 15 -12.27 2.86 -15.09
CA THR A 15 -12.21 4.27 -14.68
C THR A 15 -12.62 5.20 -15.81
N LYS A 16 -12.55 4.76 -17.07
CA LYS A 16 -12.97 5.55 -18.22
C LYS A 16 -14.46 5.89 -18.13
N THR A 17 -14.76 7.17 -18.28
CA THR A 17 -16.11 7.76 -18.19
C THR A 17 -16.42 8.43 -19.51
N GLU A 18 -17.64 8.28 -20.01
CA GLU A 18 -18.06 8.99 -21.22
C GLU A 18 -18.04 10.51 -20.98
N ARG A 19 -17.60 11.28 -21.98
CA ARG A 19 -17.61 12.76 -21.99
C ARG A 19 -16.64 13.45 -21.02
N LEU A 20 -15.54 12.78 -20.63
CA LEU A 20 -14.46 13.41 -19.86
C LEU A 20 -13.20 13.54 -20.72
N ASP A 21 -13.04 14.68 -21.39
CA ASP A 21 -11.90 14.95 -22.28
C ASP A 21 -10.69 15.57 -21.56
N LYS A 22 -10.81 15.86 -20.26
CA LYS A 22 -9.74 16.44 -19.44
C LYS A 22 -8.74 15.36 -19.05
N LYS A 23 -7.45 15.65 -19.27
CA LYS A 23 -6.33 14.91 -18.69
C LYS A 23 -5.98 15.51 -17.33
N PHE A 24 -5.65 14.66 -16.37
CA PHE A 24 -5.30 15.07 -15.00
C PHE A 24 -3.85 14.73 -14.71
N ASP A 25 -3.13 15.64 -14.07
CA ASP A 25 -1.87 15.31 -13.39
C ASP A 25 -2.19 14.60 -12.06
N LEU A 26 -2.08 13.27 -12.07
CA LEU A 26 -2.37 12.43 -10.92
C LEU A 26 -1.35 12.58 -9.78
N SER A 27 -0.21 13.26 -10.00
CA SER A 27 0.77 13.58 -8.97
C SER A 27 0.36 14.83 -8.17
N ASP A 28 -0.36 15.77 -8.80
CA ASP A 28 -0.84 16.98 -8.16
C ASP A 28 -2.08 16.70 -7.28
N PRO A 29 -2.07 17.05 -5.97
CA PRO A 29 -3.19 16.79 -5.08
C PRO A 29 -4.51 17.50 -5.45
N ILE A 30 -4.45 18.68 -6.08
CA ILE A 30 -5.64 19.45 -6.44
C ILE A 30 -6.30 18.80 -7.66
N GLU A 31 -5.53 18.51 -8.70
CA GLU A 31 -6.03 17.80 -9.88
C GLU A 31 -6.48 16.40 -9.55
N ARG A 32 -5.76 15.68 -8.68
CA ARG A 32 -6.16 14.34 -8.23
C ARG A 32 -7.47 14.35 -7.46
N LYS A 33 -7.75 15.38 -6.65
CA LYS A 33 -9.06 15.54 -6.00
C LYS A 33 -10.18 15.71 -7.03
N GLU A 34 -9.97 16.54 -8.04
CA GLU A 34 -10.94 16.72 -9.13
C GLU A 34 -11.14 15.43 -9.94
N TYR A 35 -10.06 14.70 -10.20
CA TYR A 35 -10.10 13.38 -10.84
C TYR A 35 -11.01 12.42 -10.07
N PHE A 36 -10.83 12.27 -8.75
CA PHE A 36 -11.67 11.38 -7.95
C PHE A 36 -13.15 11.77 -7.99
N GLU A 37 -13.45 13.07 -7.89
CA GLU A 37 -14.81 13.58 -7.99
C GLU A 37 -15.45 13.26 -9.35
N LYS A 38 -14.72 13.48 -10.45
CA LYS A 38 -15.23 13.20 -11.80
C LYS A 38 -15.41 11.70 -12.08
N LYS A 39 -14.59 10.85 -11.48
CA LYS A 39 -14.55 9.41 -11.76
C LYS A 39 -15.39 8.54 -10.82
N ALA A 40 -15.64 9.01 -9.60
CA ALA A 40 -16.32 8.27 -8.54
C ALA A 40 -17.11 9.17 -7.56
N GLY A 41 -17.49 10.38 -7.94
CA GLY A 41 -18.20 11.34 -7.08
C GLY A 41 -19.44 10.76 -6.37
N PRO A 42 -20.38 10.11 -7.09
CA PRO A 42 -21.55 9.49 -6.45
C PRO A 42 -21.19 8.45 -5.38
N GLU A 43 -20.18 7.61 -5.64
CA GLU A 43 -19.69 6.61 -4.71
C GLU A 43 -18.96 7.23 -3.50
N ILE A 44 -18.19 8.31 -3.73
CA ILE A 44 -17.54 9.09 -2.67
C ILE A 44 -18.59 9.69 -1.75
N GLU A 45 -19.64 10.32 -2.28
CA GLU A 45 -20.71 10.90 -1.46
C GLU A 45 -21.44 9.83 -0.65
N LYS A 46 -21.73 8.66 -1.24
CA LYS A 46 -22.32 7.53 -0.51
C LYS A 46 -21.45 7.09 0.67
N ILE A 47 -20.14 6.98 0.48
CA ILE A 47 -19.21 6.59 1.56
C ILE A 47 -19.09 7.70 2.62
N LYS A 48 -19.12 8.98 2.23
CA LYS A 48 -19.16 10.10 3.18
C LYS A 48 -20.41 10.06 4.04
N GLU A 49 -21.57 9.80 3.45
CA GLU A 49 -22.83 9.64 4.18
C GLU A 49 -22.74 8.48 5.18
N TYR A 50 -22.20 7.34 4.78
CA TYR A 50 -21.93 6.21 5.66
C TYR A 50 -21.09 6.62 6.89
N PHE A 51 -20.01 7.37 6.70
CA PHE A 51 -19.20 7.89 7.81
C PHE A 51 -19.90 8.96 8.66
N ASN A 52 -20.74 9.80 8.06
CA ASN A 52 -21.49 10.84 8.77
C ASN A 52 -22.59 10.25 9.66
N ASN A 53 -23.13 9.09 9.29
CA ASN A 53 -24.06 8.32 10.12
C ASN A 53 -23.38 7.62 11.31
N GLY A 54 -22.07 7.81 11.47
CA GLY A 54 -21.27 7.21 12.55
C GLY A 54 -20.88 5.75 12.30
N SER A 55 -21.18 5.22 11.12
CA SER A 55 -20.80 3.86 10.74
C SER A 55 -19.33 3.78 10.37
N THR A 56 -18.70 2.66 10.72
CA THR A 56 -17.29 2.40 10.43
C THR A 56 -17.08 0.95 9.99
N PHE A 57 -15.94 0.69 9.35
CA PHE A 57 -15.56 -0.65 8.93
C PHE A 57 -14.06 -0.88 9.12
N VAL A 58 -13.65 -2.14 9.00
CA VAL A 58 -12.25 -2.58 9.03
C VAL A 58 -11.92 -3.17 7.67
N ALA A 59 -10.85 -2.68 7.04
CA ALA A 59 -10.32 -3.26 5.82
C ALA A 59 -8.92 -3.83 6.06
N TYR A 60 -8.74 -5.12 5.76
CA TYR A 60 -7.46 -5.80 5.80
C TYR A 60 -6.83 -5.81 4.42
N TRP A 61 -5.66 -5.18 4.29
CA TRP A 61 -4.93 -5.13 3.04
C TRP A 61 -4.13 -6.41 2.80
N LEU A 62 -4.42 -7.06 1.68
CA LEU A 62 -3.69 -8.20 1.15
C LEU A 62 -3.02 -7.80 -0.16
N GLY A 63 -1.89 -8.42 -0.46
CA GLY A 63 -1.14 -8.13 -1.66
C GLY A 63 0.33 -8.42 -1.44
N LYS A 64 1.01 -8.75 -2.53
CA LYS A 64 2.45 -9.00 -2.58
C LYS A 64 3.24 -7.87 -1.90
N LYS A 65 4.40 -8.19 -1.31
CA LYS A 65 5.35 -7.18 -0.83
C LYS A 65 5.68 -6.18 -1.95
N ASN A 66 5.70 -4.89 -1.64
CA ASN A 66 5.83 -3.77 -2.58
C ASN A 66 4.63 -3.51 -3.53
N ALA A 67 3.46 -4.11 -3.28
CA ALA A 67 2.24 -3.81 -4.05
C ALA A 67 1.71 -2.37 -3.90
N GLY A 68 2.07 -1.66 -2.83
CA GLY A 68 1.66 -0.27 -2.61
C GLY A 68 0.48 -0.07 -1.66
N LYS A 69 0.15 -1.06 -0.81
CA LYS A 69 -0.91 -1.03 0.23
C LYS A 69 -1.02 0.32 0.96
N GLY A 70 0.07 0.78 1.57
CA GLY A 70 0.10 2.07 2.26
C GLY A 70 -0.16 3.30 1.37
N THR A 71 0.16 3.25 0.07
CA THR A 71 -0.14 4.32 -0.89
C THR A 71 -1.66 4.45 -1.08
N TYR A 72 -2.35 3.33 -1.30
CA TYR A 72 -3.81 3.32 -1.46
C TYR A 72 -4.52 3.81 -0.19
N SER A 73 -4.04 3.39 0.99
CA SER A 73 -4.57 3.89 2.27
C SER A 73 -4.42 5.41 2.41
N LYS A 74 -3.26 5.97 2.05
CA LYS A 74 -3.02 7.42 2.10
C LYS A 74 -3.95 8.19 1.18
N LEU A 75 -4.21 7.69 -0.03
CA LEU A 75 -5.15 8.31 -0.97
C LEU A 75 -6.59 8.28 -0.44
N MET A 76 -7.02 7.19 0.19
CA MET A 76 -8.34 7.15 0.83
C MET A 76 -8.43 8.15 2.00
N MET A 77 -7.38 8.28 2.81
CA MET A 77 -7.31 9.30 3.87
C MET A 77 -7.28 10.74 3.32
N GLU A 78 -6.71 10.95 2.14
CA GLU A 78 -6.74 12.24 1.43
C GLU A 78 -8.16 12.60 0.98
N ILE A 79 -8.93 11.62 0.48
CA ILE A 79 -10.31 11.82 0.00
C ILE A 79 -11.31 12.01 1.14
N PHE A 80 -11.23 11.17 2.18
CA PHE A 80 -12.25 11.11 3.24
C PHE A 80 -11.84 11.78 4.55
N GLY A 81 -10.56 12.13 4.71
CA GLY A 81 -10.03 12.76 5.92
C GLY A 81 -9.42 11.79 6.93
N LYS A 82 -8.36 12.26 7.61
CA LYS A 82 -7.65 11.50 8.68
C LYS A 82 -8.47 11.40 9.97
N ASP A 83 -9.51 12.20 10.11
CA ASP A 83 -10.49 12.12 11.19
C ASP A 83 -11.44 10.93 11.00
N LYS A 84 -11.69 10.50 9.76
CA LYS A 84 -12.58 9.37 9.44
C LYS A 84 -11.85 8.03 9.31
N ILE A 85 -10.64 8.04 8.75
CA ILE A 85 -9.87 6.83 8.45
C ILE A 85 -8.56 6.82 9.25
N GLY A 86 -8.33 5.71 9.95
CA GLY A 86 -7.05 5.34 10.54
C GLY A 86 -6.34 4.30 9.67
N HIS A 87 -5.02 4.42 9.53
CA HIS A 87 -4.18 3.42 8.85
C HIS A 87 -3.18 2.86 9.85
N ILE A 88 -3.20 1.55 10.04
CA ILE A 88 -2.33 0.83 10.98
C ILE A 88 -1.47 -0.13 10.16
N SER A 89 -0.19 0.20 10.01
CA SER A 89 0.78 -0.72 9.42
C SER A 89 1.50 -1.49 10.52
N VAL A 90 1.41 -2.82 10.52
CA VAL A 90 2.16 -3.67 11.46
C VAL A 90 3.66 -3.39 11.40
N GLY A 91 4.18 -3.02 10.23
CA GLY A 91 5.58 -2.64 10.08
C GLY A 91 5.94 -1.34 10.80
N ASP A 92 5.04 -0.35 10.82
CA ASP A 92 5.20 0.89 11.59
C ASP A 92 5.06 0.59 13.08
N VAL A 93 4.04 -0.17 13.50
CA VAL A 93 3.84 -0.57 14.91
C VAL A 93 5.09 -1.22 15.51
N VAL A 94 5.70 -2.16 14.77
CA VAL A 94 6.96 -2.81 15.22
C VAL A 94 8.12 -1.81 15.29
N ARG A 95 8.25 -0.89 14.32
CA ARG A 95 9.28 0.16 14.35
C ARG A 95 9.10 1.11 15.52
N ASP A 96 7.88 1.50 15.81
CA ASP A 96 7.55 2.42 16.90
C ASP A 96 7.93 1.82 18.26
N VAL A 97 7.83 0.49 18.43
CA VAL A 97 8.35 -0.18 19.64
C VAL A 97 9.85 0.08 19.82
N HIS A 98 10.68 0.01 18.77
CA HIS A 98 12.10 0.35 18.89
C HIS A 98 12.33 1.79 19.36
N GLU A 99 11.54 2.75 18.86
CA GLU A 99 11.61 4.14 19.31
C GLU A 99 11.16 4.28 20.77
N PHE A 100 10.03 3.67 21.13
CA PHE A 100 9.46 3.74 22.47
C PHE A 100 10.40 3.17 23.51
N MET A 101 11.17 2.13 23.17
CA MET A 101 12.16 1.54 24.07
C MET A 101 13.34 2.48 24.37
N SER A 102 13.56 3.51 23.54
CA SER A 102 14.57 4.54 23.76
C SER A 102 14.09 5.69 24.65
N ASP A 103 12.77 5.85 24.83
CA ASP A 103 12.16 6.87 25.68
C ASP A 103 11.59 6.25 26.97
N LYS A 104 12.05 6.71 28.14
CA LYS A 104 11.65 6.14 29.44
C LYS A 104 10.13 6.18 29.68
N LYS A 105 9.46 7.24 29.26
CA LYS A 105 8.01 7.42 29.47
C LYS A 105 7.24 6.52 28.52
N LYS A 106 7.54 6.57 27.22
CA LYS A 106 6.86 5.73 26.21
C LYS A 106 7.07 4.24 26.47
N LYS A 107 8.29 3.83 26.87
CA LYS A 107 8.59 2.46 27.29
C LYS A 107 7.67 2.01 28.42
N ARG A 108 7.54 2.81 29.48
CA ARG A 108 6.68 2.47 30.63
C ARG A 108 5.22 2.33 30.21
N GLU A 109 4.70 3.29 29.43
CA GLU A 109 3.31 3.26 28.93
C GLU A 109 3.04 2.01 28.08
N LEU A 110 3.98 1.63 27.21
CA LEU A 110 3.88 0.41 26.39
C LEU A 110 3.85 -0.84 27.27
N LEU A 111 4.79 -0.97 28.21
CA LEU A 111 4.86 -2.15 29.10
C LEU A 111 3.63 -2.25 30.00
N ASP A 112 3.14 -1.14 30.55
CA ASP A 112 1.91 -1.10 31.36
C ASP A 112 0.68 -1.52 30.54
N TYR A 113 0.60 -1.12 29.27
CA TYR A 113 -0.47 -1.54 28.36
C TYR A 113 -0.37 -3.04 28.05
N LEU A 114 0.83 -3.53 27.70
CA LEU A 114 1.06 -4.94 27.38
C LEU A 114 0.79 -5.84 28.60
N ALA A 115 1.21 -5.46 29.80
CA ALA A 115 0.91 -6.22 31.02
C ALA A 115 -0.60 -6.43 31.22
N LYS A 116 -1.43 -5.46 30.84
CA LYS A 116 -2.89 -5.55 30.94
C LYS A 116 -3.52 -6.35 29.80
N ASN A 117 -3.03 -6.20 28.57
CA ASN A 117 -3.72 -6.65 27.36
C ASN A 117 -3.09 -7.86 26.65
N TYR A 118 -1.78 -8.08 26.78
CA TYR A 118 -1.10 -9.18 26.13
C TYR A 118 -1.43 -10.51 26.81
N ARG A 119 -1.72 -11.53 25.99
CA ARG A 119 -1.99 -12.90 26.41
C ARG A 119 -1.25 -13.83 25.46
N GLY A 120 -0.11 -14.37 25.87
CA GLY A 120 0.69 -15.25 25.04
C GLY A 120 1.53 -16.22 25.85
N TYR A 121 2.27 -17.07 25.13
CA TYR A 121 3.02 -18.19 25.69
C TYR A 121 4.40 -17.82 26.23
N ILE A 122 4.90 -16.63 25.90
CA ILE A 122 6.15 -16.07 26.43
C ILE A 122 5.83 -14.80 27.24
N SER A 123 6.75 -14.36 28.08
CA SER A 123 6.61 -13.11 28.82
C SER A 123 6.68 -11.87 27.91
N VAL A 124 6.16 -10.75 28.39
CA VAL A 124 6.28 -9.45 27.70
C VAL A 124 7.74 -9.09 27.46
N ASP A 125 8.61 -9.32 28.44
CA ASP A 125 10.03 -9.02 28.34
C ASP A 125 10.73 -9.88 27.27
N GLU A 126 10.38 -11.16 27.17
CA GLU A 126 10.88 -12.05 26.09
C GLU A 126 10.39 -11.60 24.73
N ALA A 127 9.10 -11.25 24.59
CA ALA A 127 8.53 -10.78 23.33
C ALA A 127 9.17 -9.46 22.85
N VAL A 128 9.35 -8.51 23.77
CA VAL A 128 10.05 -7.25 23.49
C VAL A 128 11.52 -7.51 23.16
N SER A 129 12.19 -8.39 23.88
CA SER A 129 13.59 -8.75 23.60
C SER A 129 13.75 -9.42 22.24
N ALA A 130 12.81 -10.29 21.85
CA ALA A 130 12.79 -10.91 20.52
C ALA A 130 12.58 -9.87 19.41
N LEU A 131 11.72 -8.87 19.62
CA LEU A 131 11.52 -7.77 18.68
C LEU A 131 12.77 -6.89 18.54
N LEU A 132 13.43 -6.58 19.66
CA LEU A 132 14.64 -5.76 19.68
C LEU A 132 15.88 -6.52 19.17
N GLY A 133 15.88 -7.85 19.29
CA GLY A 133 16.90 -8.73 18.77
C GLY A 133 16.98 -8.62 17.25
N ARG A 134 18.20 -8.47 16.71
CA ARG A 134 18.44 -8.34 15.27
C ARG A 134 18.22 -9.65 14.48
N ASP A 135 17.85 -10.73 15.14
CA ASP A 135 17.55 -12.00 14.49
C ASP A 135 16.18 -11.94 13.83
N THR A 136 16.20 -11.56 12.55
CA THR A 136 15.05 -11.60 11.64
C THR A 136 14.46 -13.00 11.43
N SER A 137 14.95 -14.03 12.13
CA SER A 137 14.54 -15.43 12.02
C SER A 137 13.45 -15.85 13.02
N SER A 138 13.31 -15.19 14.17
CA SER A 138 12.22 -15.48 15.10
C SER A 138 10.99 -14.66 14.72
N LEU A 139 9.99 -15.33 14.14
CA LEU A 139 8.65 -14.76 13.99
C LEU A 139 8.13 -14.34 15.35
N LEU A 140 7.78 -13.06 15.49
CA LEU A 140 7.14 -12.56 16.69
C LEU A 140 5.83 -13.31 16.92
N PRO A 141 5.49 -13.69 18.17
CA PRO A 141 4.23 -14.35 18.46
C PRO A 141 3.06 -13.52 17.92
N THR A 142 2.12 -14.19 17.26
CA THR A 142 0.95 -13.53 16.68
C THR A 142 0.18 -12.74 17.74
N GLU A 143 0.01 -13.28 18.94
CA GLU A 143 -0.66 -12.63 20.06
C GLU A 143 0.02 -11.33 20.49
N PHE A 144 1.35 -11.25 20.34
CA PHE A 144 2.11 -10.05 20.66
C PHE A 144 1.86 -8.96 19.62
N ILE A 145 1.89 -9.30 18.33
CA ILE A 145 1.53 -8.37 17.24
C ILE A 145 0.09 -7.88 17.42
N LEU A 146 -0.84 -8.78 17.73
CA LEU A 146 -2.24 -8.44 17.96
C LEU A 146 -2.42 -7.46 19.14
N ALA A 147 -1.70 -7.66 20.24
CA ALA A 147 -1.73 -6.74 21.39
C ALA A 147 -1.21 -5.34 21.02
N LEU A 148 -0.16 -5.26 20.19
CA LEU A 148 0.37 -3.99 19.71
C LEU A 148 -0.59 -3.29 18.73
N VAL A 149 -1.20 -4.03 17.79
CA VAL A 149 -2.21 -3.48 16.88
C VAL A 149 -3.43 -3.00 17.66
N LYS A 150 -3.89 -3.75 18.68
CA LYS A 150 -4.97 -3.33 19.58
C LYS A 150 -4.65 -2.00 20.26
N ARG A 151 -3.43 -1.80 20.74
CA ARG A 151 -3.00 -0.52 21.32
C ARG A 151 -3.16 0.64 20.35
N GLU A 152 -2.79 0.45 19.09
CA GLU A 152 -2.95 1.50 18.07
C GLU A 152 -4.42 1.78 17.74
N ILE A 153 -5.25 0.75 17.75
CA ILE A 153 -6.70 0.87 17.58
C ILE A 153 -7.33 1.68 18.71
N ASP A 154 -6.95 1.41 19.96
CA ASP A 154 -7.46 2.12 21.14
C ASP A 154 -7.14 3.63 21.07
N ASN A 155 -6.05 4.00 20.37
CA ASN A 155 -5.68 5.40 20.11
C ASN A 155 -6.45 6.05 18.95
N MET A 156 -7.30 5.29 18.23
CA MET A 156 -8.07 5.73 17.06
C MET A 156 -9.59 5.49 17.26
N PRO A 157 -10.21 6.11 18.28
CA PRO A 157 -11.60 5.82 18.61
C PRO A 157 -12.54 6.20 17.46
N ARG A 158 -13.41 5.27 17.08
CA ARG A 158 -14.48 5.43 16.07
C ARG A 158 -14.02 5.90 14.68
N LYS A 159 -12.87 5.41 14.23
CA LYS A 159 -12.41 5.56 12.84
C LYS A 159 -12.49 4.24 12.09
N THR A 160 -12.86 4.29 10.82
CA THR A 160 -12.62 3.19 9.88
C THR A 160 -11.15 2.83 9.89
N LEU A 161 -10.83 1.54 9.94
CA LEU A 161 -9.46 1.06 10.12
C LEU A 161 -8.95 0.34 8.88
N PHE A 162 -7.87 0.82 8.32
CA PHE A 162 -7.10 0.12 7.28
C PHE A 162 -5.89 -0.55 7.91
N ILE A 163 -5.89 -1.87 7.91
CA ILE A 163 -4.85 -2.69 8.53
C ILE A 163 -3.93 -3.21 7.42
N ASP A 164 -2.67 -2.74 7.42
CA ASP A 164 -1.63 -3.14 6.48
C ASP A 164 -0.63 -4.09 7.14
N GLY A 165 -0.47 -5.27 6.54
CA GLY A 165 0.47 -6.26 7.01
C GLY A 165 -0.07 -7.07 8.17
N PHE A 166 -1.37 -7.35 8.18
CA PHE A 166 -2.00 -8.41 8.95
C PHE A 166 -3.24 -8.91 8.17
N PRO A 167 -3.42 -10.23 7.96
CA PRO A 167 -2.50 -11.33 8.30
C PRO A 167 -1.23 -11.37 7.42
N ARG A 168 -0.09 -11.80 7.97
CA ARG A 168 1.19 -12.03 7.25
C ARG A 168 1.58 -13.48 7.11
N GLU A 169 0.97 -14.35 7.92
CA GLU A 169 1.20 -15.78 7.98
C GLU A 169 -0.15 -16.50 7.94
N LEU A 170 -0.16 -17.76 7.50
CA LEU A 170 -1.41 -18.49 7.23
C LEU A 170 -2.24 -18.75 8.49
N ASP A 171 -1.58 -18.96 9.63
CA ASP A 171 -2.20 -19.12 10.94
C ASP A 171 -2.89 -17.83 11.43
N GLN A 172 -2.39 -16.66 11.03
CA GLN A 172 -2.98 -15.36 11.35
C GLN A 172 -4.33 -15.12 10.68
N VAL A 173 -4.66 -15.86 9.62
CA VAL A 173 -5.96 -15.74 8.94
C VAL A 173 -7.09 -15.97 9.93
N SER A 174 -7.03 -17.04 10.74
CA SER A 174 -8.05 -17.30 11.77
C SER A 174 -8.18 -16.16 12.77
N TYR A 175 -7.08 -15.57 13.20
CA TYR A 175 -7.11 -14.41 14.10
C TYR A 175 -7.76 -13.19 13.44
N SER A 176 -7.52 -12.94 12.15
CA SER A 176 -8.15 -11.82 11.43
C SER A 176 -9.68 -11.92 11.36
N LEU A 177 -10.25 -13.13 11.36
CA LEU A 177 -11.70 -13.36 11.37
C LEU A 177 -12.34 -12.92 12.70
N TYR A 178 -11.64 -13.14 13.80
CA TYR A 178 -12.09 -12.77 15.14
C TYR A 178 -11.53 -11.43 15.59
N PHE A 179 -10.63 -10.82 14.82
CA PHE A 179 -9.95 -9.59 15.20
C PHE A 179 -10.94 -8.43 15.33
N ARG A 180 -12.01 -8.39 14.53
CA ARG A 180 -13.10 -7.41 14.70
C ARG A 180 -13.65 -7.41 16.13
N ASP A 181 -13.84 -8.59 16.71
CA ASP A 181 -14.42 -8.73 18.05
C ASP A 181 -13.47 -8.22 19.14
N LEU A 182 -12.18 -8.04 18.80
CA LEU A 182 -11.17 -7.40 19.64
C LEU A 182 -11.15 -5.87 19.52
N ILE A 183 -11.82 -5.30 18.51
CA ILE A 183 -11.91 -3.83 18.28
C ILE A 183 -13.14 -3.29 19.02
N ASP A 184 -13.10 -3.25 20.34
CA ASP A 184 -14.10 -2.57 21.18
C ASP A 184 -15.59 -2.92 20.89
N TYR A 185 -15.87 -4.14 20.40
CA TYR A 185 -17.23 -4.62 20.09
C TYR A 185 -18.06 -3.69 19.18
N ARG A 186 -17.43 -2.88 18.35
CA ARG A 186 -18.08 -1.83 17.54
C ARG A 186 -18.95 -2.31 16.38
N LYS A 187 -19.14 -3.63 16.23
CA LYS A 187 -19.95 -4.29 15.19
C LYS A 187 -19.62 -3.84 13.76
N ASP A 188 -18.37 -3.45 13.52
CA ASP A 188 -17.90 -3.02 12.21
C ASP A 188 -18.08 -4.11 11.15
N LEU A 189 -18.22 -3.68 9.89
CA LEU A 189 -18.04 -4.60 8.78
C LEU A 189 -16.54 -4.90 8.62
N ASP A 190 -16.17 -6.16 8.41
CA ASP A 190 -14.81 -6.57 8.03
C ASP A 190 -14.74 -6.86 6.53
N ILE A 191 -13.71 -6.34 5.88
CA ILE A 191 -13.53 -6.44 4.43
C ILE A 191 -12.07 -6.82 4.14
N PHE A 192 -11.86 -7.81 3.29
CA PHE A 192 -10.52 -8.09 2.75
C PHE A 192 -10.32 -7.37 1.42
N VAL A 193 -9.23 -6.62 1.30
CA VAL A 193 -8.90 -5.88 0.08
C VAL A 193 -7.58 -6.41 -0.48
N ALA A 194 -7.65 -7.20 -1.55
CA ALA A 194 -6.47 -7.75 -2.20
C ALA A 194 -6.05 -6.91 -3.40
N ILE A 195 -4.74 -6.68 -3.53
CA ILE A 195 -4.13 -6.03 -4.69
C ILE A 195 -3.49 -7.10 -5.56
N ASP A 196 -4.01 -7.25 -6.77
CA ASP A 196 -3.43 -8.02 -7.86
C ASP A 196 -2.43 -7.14 -8.62
N ILE A 197 -1.16 -7.53 -8.61
CA ILE A 197 -0.09 -6.78 -9.27
C ILE A 197 0.88 -7.78 -9.90
N PRO A 198 1.21 -7.61 -11.19
CA PRO A 198 2.18 -8.48 -11.84
C PRO A 198 3.55 -8.42 -11.19
N GLU A 199 4.23 -9.56 -11.14
CA GLU A 199 5.58 -9.66 -10.58
C GLU A 199 6.60 -8.83 -11.33
N SER A 200 6.42 -8.68 -12.65
CA SER A 200 7.25 -7.82 -13.50
C SER A 200 7.24 -6.36 -13.01
N VAL A 201 6.10 -5.87 -12.53
CA VAL A 201 5.97 -4.53 -11.94
C VAL A 201 6.70 -4.47 -10.59
N ILE A 202 6.58 -5.50 -9.76
CA ILE A 202 7.28 -5.57 -8.46
C ILE A 202 8.80 -5.59 -8.65
N ASP A 203 9.29 -6.32 -9.64
CA ASP A 203 10.71 -6.44 -9.97
C ASP A 203 11.32 -5.09 -10.33
N GLU A 204 10.65 -4.36 -11.20
CA GLU A 204 11.03 -3.02 -11.64
C GLU A 204 10.93 -2.00 -10.49
N ARG A 205 9.91 -2.15 -9.63
CA ARG A 205 9.80 -1.36 -8.40
C ARG A 205 10.97 -1.58 -7.45
N MET A 206 11.51 -2.80 -7.37
CA MET A 206 12.67 -3.14 -6.54
C MET A 206 13.97 -2.67 -7.18
N LYS A 207 14.30 -3.15 -8.38
CA LYS A 207 15.59 -2.92 -9.05
C LYS A 207 15.96 -1.44 -9.15
N TYR A 208 14.97 -0.57 -9.37
CA TYR A 208 15.18 0.87 -9.57
C TYR A 208 14.79 1.71 -8.35
N ARG A 209 14.57 1.09 -7.18
CA ARG A 209 14.22 1.81 -5.95
C ARG A 209 15.40 2.64 -5.46
N VAL A 210 15.12 3.92 -5.21
CA VAL A 210 16.03 4.83 -4.49
C VAL A 210 15.33 5.35 -3.25
N VAL A 211 16.09 5.54 -2.18
CA VAL A 211 15.59 5.97 -0.89
C VAL A 211 16.32 7.24 -0.46
N CYS A 212 15.57 8.20 0.07
CA CYS A 212 16.17 9.40 0.64
C CYS A 212 16.90 9.04 1.93
N PRO A 213 18.20 9.38 2.09
CA PRO A 213 18.94 9.04 3.30
C PRO A 213 18.49 9.85 4.53
N LYS A 214 17.71 10.93 4.35
CA LYS A 214 17.24 11.80 5.45
C LYS A 214 15.84 11.44 5.93
N CYS A 215 14.86 11.36 5.04
CA CYS A 215 13.46 11.07 5.42
C CYS A 215 13.02 9.65 5.13
N HIS A 216 13.88 8.82 4.54
CA HIS A 216 13.57 7.43 4.15
C HIS A 216 12.41 7.29 3.15
N THR A 217 11.95 8.39 2.56
CA THR A 217 10.94 8.35 1.50
C THR A 217 11.48 7.58 0.29
N PRO A 218 10.77 6.54 -0.17
CA PRO A 218 11.14 5.82 -1.39
C PRO A 218 10.67 6.58 -2.64
N ARG A 219 11.49 6.51 -3.69
CA ARG A 219 11.19 6.87 -5.09
C ARG A 219 11.72 5.76 -6.01
N ASN A 220 11.49 5.88 -7.31
CA ASN A 220 11.98 4.90 -8.27
C ASN A 220 12.47 5.61 -9.54
N LEU A 221 13.69 5.28 -9.98
CA LEU A 221 14.29 5.92 -11.15
C LEU A 221 13.50 5.67 -12.44
N LYS A 222 12.75 4.57 -12.54
CA LYS A 222 12.03 4.17 -13.75
C LYS A 222 10.53 4.40 -13.68
N LEU A 223 9.92 4.27 -12.49
CA LEU A 223 8.46 4.21 -12.36
C LEU A 223 7.85 5.31 -11.47
N PHE A 224 8.67 6.05 -10.73
CA PHE A 224 8.19 7.10 -9.82
C PHE A 224 9.31 8.10 -9.54
N ALA A 225 9.68 8.84 -10.58
CA ALA A 225 10.78 9.81 -10.54
C ALA A 225 10.40 11.08 -9.78
N THR A 226 11.42 11.87 -9.42
CA THR A 226 11.24 13.22 -8.88
C THR A 226 11.43 14.24 -10.00
N GLN A 227 10.84 15.43 -9.86
CA GLN A 227 11.01 16.52 -10.84
C GLN A 227 12.48 16.93 -11.03
N LYS A 228 13.32 16.77 -9.99
CA LYS A 228 14.75 17.08 -10.03
C LYS A 228 15.57 15.79 -10.01
N ALA A 229 16.46 15.65 -10.99
CA ALA A 229 17.43 14.57 -11.09
C ALA A 229 18.83 15.15 -11.32
N GLY A 230 19.87 14.37 -11.02
CA GLY A 230 21.26 14.71 -11.26
C GLY A 230 22.04 13.55 -11.87
N TYR A 231 23.24 13.83 -12.35
CA TYR A 231 24.12 12.86 -13.00
C TYR A 231 25.48 12.83 -12.34
N ASP A 232 25.93 11.65 -11.96
CA ASP A 232 27.24 11.40 -11.39
C ASP A 232 28.21 11.05 -12.52
N LYS A 233 29.10 11.99 -12.87
CA LYS A 233 30.03 11.84 -14.00
C LYS A 233 31.06 10.72 -13.79
N GLU A 234 31.47 10.50 -12.54
CA GLU A 234 32.47 9.47 -12.20
C GLU A 234 31.86 8.07 -12.33
N LYS A 235 30.66 7.89 -11.78
CA LYS A 235 29.95 6.61 -11.78
C LYS A 235 29.12 6.37 -13.04
N LYS A 236 28.93 7.41 -13.86
CA LYS A 236 28.07 7.43 -15.05
C LYS A 236 26.63 7.01 -14.77
N ILE A 237 26.07 7.43 -13.64
CA ILE A 237 24.70 7.08 -13.22
C ILE A 237 23.85 8.33 -12.98
N PHE A 238 22.55 8.21 -13.26
CA PHE A 238 21.56 9.19 -12.83
C PHE A 238 21.09 8.93 -11.39
N TYR A 239 20.70 9.99 -10.70
CA TYR A 239 20.14 9.93 -9.35
C TYR A 239 19.01 10.93 -9.18
N LEU A 240 18.12 10.66 -8.23
CA LEU A 240 17.01 11.55 -7.89
C LEU A 240 17.36 12.48 -6.73
N MET A 241 16.75 13.66 -6.73
CA MET A 241 16.80 14.60 -5.63
C MET A 241 15.47 14.56 -4.89
N CYS A 242 15.51 14.35 -3.58
CA CYS A 242 14.30 14.19 -2.77
C CYS A 242 13.40 15.43 -2.86
N ASP A 243 12.14 15.20 -3.21
CA ASP A 243 11.06 16.19 -3.35
C ASP A 243 10.31 16.46 -2.04
N ASN A 244 10.65 15.76 -0.96
CA ASN A 244 10.04 16.00 0.34
C ASN A 244 10.50 17.37 0.91
N ALA A 245 9.55 18.23 1.26
CA ALA A 245 9.79 19.60 1.70
C ALA A 245 10.81 19.69 2.85
N GLY A 246 10.79 18.74 3.78
CA GLY A 246 11.72 18.71 4.93
C GLY A 246 13.14 18.23 4.62
N CYS A 247 13.46 17.86 3.37
CA CYS A 247 14.75 17.25 3.01
C CYS A 247 15.71 18.15 2.23
N ASN A 248 15.26 19.34 1.80
CA ASN A 248 16.04 20.30 1.03
C ASN A 248 16.79 19.66 -0.16
N GLY A 249 16.12 18.79 -0.92
CA GLY A 249 16.70 18.20 -2.12
C GLY A 249 17.81 17.18 -1.87
N ALA A 250 17.79 16.40 -0.77
CA ALA A 250 18.82 15.40 -0.51
C ALA A 250 18.97 14.39 -1.67
N ARG A 251 20.22 14.10 -2.07
CA ARG A 251 20.53 13.08 -3.07
C ARG A 251 20.06 11.70 -2.58
N MET A 252 19.22 11.04 -3.37
CA MET A 252 18.70 9.71 -3.06
C MET A 252 19.69 8.63 -3.53
N SER A 253 19.71 7.51 -2.83
CA SER A 253 20.60 6.37 -3.13
C SER A 253 19.83 5.08 -3.32
N ALA A 254 20.37 4.17 -4.13
CA ALA A 254 19.81 2.83 -4.26
C ALA A 254 19.76 2.14 -2.89
N LYS A 255 18.73 1.32 -2.68
CA LYS A 255 18.64 0.51 -1.47
C LYS A 255 19.40 -0.80 -1.65
N GLU A 256 20.23 -1.13 -0.67
CA GLU A 256 21.04 -2.34 -0.65
C GLU A 256 20.18 -3.61 -0.76
N GLY A 257 20.63 -4.56 -1.58
CA GLY A 257 19.96 -5.85 -1.80
C GLY A 257 18.84 -5.84 -2.86
N ASP A 258 18.35 -4.66 -3.27
CA ASP A 258 17.29 -4.57 -4.28
C ASP A 258 17.76 -4.84 -5.71
N ASN A 259 19.07 -4.81 -5.95
CA ASN A 259 19.70 -5.16 -7.22
C ASN A 259 19.44 -6.62 -7.63
N LEU A 260 19.11 -7.49 -6.67
CA LEU A 260 18.72 -8.88 -6.91
C LEU A 260 17.27 -9.04 -7.39
N GLY A 261 16.49 -7.95 -7.47
CA GLY A 261 15.11 -7.96 -7.95
C GLY A 261 14.18 -8.80 -7.06
N ILE A 262 13.10 -9.31 -7.65
CA ILE A 262 12.09 -10.11 -6.93
C ILE A 262 12.62 -11.43 -6.37
N GLU A 263 13.70 -12.00 -6.92
CA GLU A 263 14.21 -13.29 -6.45
C GLU A 263 14.65 -13.26 -4.99
N ALA A 264 15.13 -12.10 -4.51
CA ALA A 264 15.47 -11.91 -3.10
C ALA A 264 14.26 -12.03 -2.15
N ILE A 265 13.03 -11.94 -2.67
CA ILE A 265 11.79 -12.05 -1.91
C ILE A 265 10.83 -13.11 -2.45
N ARG A 266 11.27 -14.01 -3.33
CA ARG A 266 10.45 -15.04 -4.00
C ARG A 266 9.55 -15.81 -3.04
N LYS A 267 10.15 -16.40 -1.99
CA LYS A 267 9.42 -17.15 -0.94
C LYS A 267 8.34 -16.30 -0.26
N ARG A 268 8.55 -14.99 -0.13
CA ARG A 268 7.57 -14.08 0.47
C ARG A 268 6.40 -13.81 -0.49
N LEU A 269 6.68 -13.65 -1.79
CA LEU A 269 5.64 -13.46 -2.80
C LEU A 269 4.73 -14.70 -2.89
N GLU A 270 5.31 -15.90 -2.90
CA GLU A 270 4.55 -17.16 -2.88
C GLU A 270 3.66 -17.30 -1.63
N LEU A 271 4.15 -16.87 -0.47
CA LEU A 271 3.35 -16.86 0.76
C LEU A 271 2.21 -15.83 0.67
N ASP A 272 2.48 -14.63 0.14
CA ASP A 272 1.46 -13.61 -0.08
C ASP A 272 0.34 -14.12 -1.02
N ASP A 273 0.69 -14.88 -2.07
CA ASP A 273 -0.30 -15.49 -2.98
C ASP A 273 -1.13 -16.55 -2.27
N LYS A 274 -0.50 -17.45 -1.51
CA LYS A 274 -1.21 -18.47 -0.70
C LYS A 274 -2.16 -17.82 0.33
N LEU A 275 -1.76 -16.69 0.92
CA LEU A 275 -2.60 -15.94 1.85
C LEU A 275 -3.83 -15.36 1.17
N ILE A 276 -3.64 -14.75 0.01
CA ILE A 276 -4.74 -14.21 -0.80
C ILE A 276 -5.70 -15.35 -1.18
N GLU A 277 -5.19 -16.47 -1.68
CA GLU A 277 -6.01 -17.63 -2.04
C GLU A 277 -6.79 -18.17 -0.83
N LYS A 278 -6.13 -18.29 0.32
CA LYS A 278 -6.76 -18.77 1.55
C LYS A 278 -7.87 -17.83 2.01
N VAL A 279 -7.64 -16.52 2.01
CA VAL A 279 -8.67 -15.53 2.37
C VAL A 279 -9.82 -15.53 1.36
N PHE A 280 -9.53 -15.66 0.07
CA PHE A 280 -10.56 -15.67 -0.96
C PHE A 280 -11.44 -16.93 -0.90
N SER A 281 -10.93 -18.02 -0.34
CA SER A 281 -11.73 -19.23 -0.05
C SER A 281 -12.73 -19.06 1.10
N LEU A 282 -12.66 -17.99 1.88
CA LEU A 282 -13.56 -17.78 3.02
C LEU A 282 -14.96 -17.35 2.56
N HIS A 283 -15.99 -17.81 3.27
CA HIS A 283 -17.38 -17.40 3.05
C HIS A 283 -17.82 -16.37 4.09
N GLY A 284 -18.87 -15.59 3.79
CA GLY A 284 -19.51 -14.67 4.75
C GLY A 284 -18.79 -13.35 5.00
N ILE A 285 -17.61 -13.13 4.40
CA ILE A 285 -16.84 -11.88 4.51
C ILE A 285 -16.71 -11.23 3.13
N PRO A 286 -17.11 -9.96 2.96
CA PRO A 286 -16.91 -9.20 1.74
C PRO A 286 -15.44 -9.11 1.33
N LYS A 287 -15.20 -9.12 0.03
CA LYS A 287 -13.86 -9.06 -0.56
C LYS A 287 -13.85 -8.04 -1.68
N ILE A 288 -12.74 -7.34 -1.80
CA ILE A 288 -12.45 -6.41 -2.88
C ILE A 288 -11.19 -6.91 -3.57
N LEU A 289 -11.21 -6.95 -4.90
CA LEU A 289 -10.02 -7.24 -5.69
C LEU A 289 -9.65 -6.02 -6.54
N LEU A 290 -8.46 -5.49 -6.32
CA LEU A 290 -7.91 -4.33 -7.00
C LEU A 290 -6.83 -4.78 -7.97
N ARG A 291 -7.06 -4.64 -9.27
CA ARG A 291 -6.02 -4.92 -10.27
C ARG A 291 -5.18 -3.68 -10.50
N ASN A 292 -3.87 -3.81 -10.36
CA ASN A 292 -2.91 -2.76 -10.68
C ASN A 292 -2.53 -2.76 -12.16
N SER A 293 -2.92 -3.76 -12.95
CA SER A 293 -2.70 -3.78 -14.39
C SER A 293 -3.98 -4.09 -15.14
N VAL A 294 -4.05 -3.61 -16.38
CA VAL A 294 -5.06 -3.96 -17.37
C VAL A 294 -4.38 -4.56 -18.59
N PRO A 295 -4.97 -5.58 -19.25
CA PRO A 295 -4.39 -6.08 -20.47
C PRO A 295 -4.45 -5.01 -21.57
N ALA A 296 -3.42 -4.97 -22.41
CA ALA A 296 -3.18 -3.87 -23.34
C ALA A 296 -4.27 -3.76 -24.42
N LYS A 297 -4.98 -4.87 -24.70
CA LYS A 297 -6.05 -4.94 -25.70
C LYS A 297 -7.32 -4.24 -25.22
N GLU A 298 -7.64 -4.33 -23.92
CA GLU A 298 -8.85 -3.75 -23.32
C GLU A 298 -8.60 -2.37 -22.71
N ALA A 299 -7.33 -1.94 -22.57
CA ALA A 299 -6.96 -0.69 -21.92
C ALA A 299 -7.71 0.53 -22.48
N GLY A 300 -7.85 0.63 -23.80
CA GLY A 300 -8.53 1.76 -24.45
C GLY A 300 -10.01 1.92 -24.08
N GLU A 301 -10.67 0.85 -23.63
CA GLU A 301 -12.08 0.87 -23.20
C GLU A 301 -12.24 1.06 -21.68
N LEU A 302 -11.22 0.65 -20.91
CA LEU A 302 -11.28 0.59 -19.46
C LEU A 302 -10.71 1.84 -18.78
N ILE A 303 -9.66 2.42 -19.35
CA ILE A 303 -8.88 3.47 -18.70
C ILE A 303 -8.56 4.63 -19.66
N ASP A 304 -8.09 5.73 -19.09
CA ASP A 304 -7.50 6.84 -19.84
C ASP A 304 -5.97 6.76 -19.84
N ASP A 305 -5.31 7.20 -20.92
CA ASP A 305 -3.85 7.03 -21.09
C ASP A 305 -3.02 7.67 -19.97
N TYR A 306 -3.49 8.76 -19.35
CA TYR A 306 -2.81 9.44 -18.24
C TYR A 306 -2.87 8.65 -16.92
N GLU A 307 -3.66 7.58 -16.85
CA GLU A 307 -3.78 6.68 -15.70
C GLU A 307 -2.73 5.55 -15.73
N ILE A 308 -2.09 5.34 -16.89
CA ILE A 308 -1.02 4.35 -17.07
C ILE A 308 0.25 4.85 -16.37
N THR A 309 0.97 3.94 -15.72
CA THR A 309 2.29 4.22 -15.14
C THR A 309 3.29 4.51 -16.28
N PRO A 310 3.88 5.71 -16.36
CA PRO A 310 4.90 5.98 -17.36
C PRO A 310 6.25 5.36 -16.98
N GLU A 311 7.10 5.14 -17.98
CA GLU A 311 8.51 4.86 -17.78
C GLU A 311 9.31 6.16 -17.89
N TYR A 312 10.04 6.47 -16.83
CA TYR A 312 10.97 7.59 -16.74
C TYR A 312 12.35 7.20 -17.26
N PHE A 313 12.94 8.07 -18.08
CA PHE A 313 14.32 7.97 -18.54
C PHE A 313 14.99 9.35 -18.52
N TYR A 314 16.32 9.35 -18.54
CA TYR A 314 17.12 10.53 -18.27
C TYR A 314 18.15 10.74 -19.38
N GLU A 315 18.31 11.99 -19.78
CA GLU A 315 19.30 12.42 -20.76
C GLU A 315 20.04 13.65 -20.26
N LEU A 316 21.29 13.82 -20.69
CA LEU A 316 22.00 15.09 -20.52
C LEU A 316 21.69 15.98 -21.72
N ASP A 317 21.34 17.24 -21.47
CA ASP A 317 21.28 18.24 -22.54
C ASP A 317 22.67 18.80 -22.89
N ALA A 318 22.71 19.72 -23.85
CA ALA A 318 23.93 20.34 -24.35
C ALA A 318 24.74 21.05 -23.25
N ASP A 319 24.07 21.50 -22.18
CA ASP A 319 24.67 22.21 -21.05
C ASP A 319 25.01 21.27 -19.88
N ASN A 320 24.91 19.94 -20.08
CA ASN A 320 25.06 18.89 -19.06
C ASN A 320 24.02 18.93 -17.94
N ASN A 321 22.84 19.52 -18.15
CA ASN A 321 21.73 19.40 -17.22
C ASN A 321 20.95 18.11 -17.50
N VAL A 322 20.41 17.50 -16.44
CA VAL A 322 19.61 16.29 -16.57
C VAL A 322 18.18 16.63 -16.95
N LYS A 323 17.72 16.11 -18.08
CA LYS A 323 16.31 16.13 -18.50
C LYS A 323 15.65 14.81 -18.13
N VAL A 324 14.54 14.91 -17.42
CA VAL A 324 13.65 13.78 -17.13
C VAL A 324 12.62 13.70 -18.25
N LYS A 325 12.51 12.54 -18.89
CA LYS A 325 11.54 12.26 -19.96
C LYS A 325 10.70 11.05 -19.60
N GLU A 326 9.53 10.96 -20.21
CA GLU A 326 8.56 9.89 -20.01
C GLU A 326 8.21 9.22 -21.34
N LYS A 327 7.92 7.91 -21.30
CA LYS A 327 7.34 7.15 -22.40
C LYS A 327 6.35 6.12 -21.86
N SER A 328 5.48 5.59 -22.71
CA SER A 328 4.57 4.51 -22.33
C SER A 328 5.33 3.26 -21.90
N TRP A 329 4.87 2.64 -20.82
CA TRP A 329 5.48 1.45 -20.25
C TRP A 329 4.53 0.25 -20.34
N ALA A 330 4.85 -0.68 -21.23
CA ALA A 330 4.17 -1.97 -21.32
C ALA A 330 4.96 -3.05 -20.56
N ILE A 331 4.24 -3.97 -19.92
CA ILE A 331 4.80 -5.11 -19.20
C ILE A 331 4.15 -6.41 -19.67
N LYS A 332 4.82 -7.53 -19.37
CA LYS A 332 4.18 -8.84 -19.38
C LYS A 332 3.55 -9.09 -18.01
N ASP A 333 2.28 -9.45 -17.99
CA ASP A 333 1.64 -9.91 -16.77
C ASP A 333 2.10 -11.32 -16.37
N ASP A 334 1.58 -11.83 -15.25
CA ASP A 334 1.96 -13.15 -14.72
C ASP A 334 1.48 -14.30 -15.65
N GLU A 335 0.68 -14.00 -16.68
CA GLU A 335 0.21 -14.95 -17.70
C GLU A 335 0.97 -14.83 -19.02
N GLY A 336 1.89 -13.85 -19.14
CA GLY A 336 2.66 -13.58 -20.34
C GLY A 336 1.94 -12.71 -21.37
N GLU A 337 0.79 -12.13 -21.02
CA GLU A 337 0.06 -11.20 -21.88
C GLU A 337 0.60 -9.77 -21.74
N ASP A 338 0.50 -8.99 -22.82
CA ASP A 338 0.87 -7.57 -22.76
C ASP A 338 -0.15 -6.80 -21.94
N ALA A 339 0.33 -6.03 -20.96
CA ALA A 339 -0.49 -5.27 -20.04
C ALA A 339 0.14 -3.90 -19.72
N TYR A 340 -0.69 -2.99 -19.23
CA TYR A 340 -0.27 -1.70 -18.71
C TYR A 340 -0.45 -1.66 -17.20
N SER A 341 0.61 -1.30 -16.48
CA SER A 341 0.53 -0.97 -15.05
C SER A 341 -0.18 0.36 -14.86
N LEU A 342 -1.00 0.47 -13.83
CA LEU A 342 -1.76 1.65 -13.48
C LEU A 342 -1.07 2.43 -12.35
N LEU A 343 -1.18 3.75 -12.42
CA LEU A 343 -0.89 4.62 -11.28
C LEU A 343 -1.83 4.29 -10.10
N ALA A 344 -1.51 4.79 -8.90
CA ALA A 344 -2.33 4.46 -7.73
C ALA A 344 -3.78 5.00 -7.78
N PRO A 345 -4.05 6.23 -8.25
CA PRO A 345 -5.41 6.79 -8.27
C PRO A 345 -6.48 5.99 -9.03
N PRO A 346 -6.27 5.47 -10.26
CA PRO A 346 -7.28 4.63 -10.93
C PRO A 346 -7.61 3.35 -10.17
N VAL A 347 -6.63 2.75 -9.47
CA VAL A 347 -6.87 1.60 -8.60
C VAL A 347 -7.70 1.98 -7.38
N VAL A 348 -7.52 3.20 -6.84
CA VAL A 348 -8.36 3.76 -5.76
C VAL A 348 -9.78 4.05 -6.25
N VAL A 349 -9.97 4.49 -7.50
CA VAL A 349 -11.32 4.61 -8.09
C VAL A 349 -12.03 3.25 -8.07
N SER A 350 -11.34 2.18 -8.45
CA SER A 350 -11.89 0.82 -8.35
C SER A 350 -12.24 0.43 -6.91
N LEU A 351 -11.36 0.76 -5.95
CA LEU A 351 -11.63 0.53 -4.52
C LEU A 351 -12.88 1.26 -4.05
N ILE A 352 -13.02 2.54 -4.37
CA ILE A 352 -14.17 3.36 -3.99
C ILE A 352 -15.46 2.76 -4.55
N LYS A 353 -15.47 2.40 -5.84
CA LYS A 353 -16.63 1.80 -6.50
C LYS A 353 -17.04 0.46 -5.90
N GLN A 354 -16.07 -0.40 -5.58
CA GLN A 354 -16.36 -1.69 -4.95
C GLN A 354 -16.81 -1.52 -3.50
N LEU A 355 -16.17 -0.62 -2.75
CA LEU A 355 -16.54 -0.33 -1.37
C LEU A 355 -17.95 0.26 -1.26
N ALA A 356 -18.31 1.20 -2.13
CA ALA A 356 -19.66 1.77 -2.18
C ALA A 356 -20.75 0.76 -2.57
N LYS A 357 -20.42 -0.43 -3.10
CA LYS A 357 -21.38 -1.52 -3.30
C LYS A 357 -21.55 -2.39 -2.06
N ILE A 358 -20.51 -2.46 -1.23
CA ILE A 358 -20.48 -3.27 0.00
C ILE A 358 -21.15 -2.51 1.15
N LEU A 359 -20.88 -1.21 1.27
CA LEU A 359 -21.50 -0.29 2.24
C LEU A 359 -22.88 0.17 1.74
#